data_AF-A0A947Y0H3-F1
#
_entry.id   AF-A0A947Y0H3-F1
#
_cell.length_a   1.000
_cell.length_b   1.000
_cell.length_c   1.000
_cell.angle_alpha   90.00
_cell.angle_beta   90.00
_cell.angle_gamma   90.00
#
_symmetry.space_group_name_H-M   'P 1'
#
loop_
_entity.id
_entity.type
_entity.pdbx_description
1 polymer ?
#
loop_
_entity_poly.entity_id
_entity_poly.type
_entity_poly.pdbx_seq_one_letter_code
_entity_poly.pdbx_strand_id
1 'polypeptide(L)'
;MKDILIAITGADLDFETARSMAKIIARQENAETDCLAWSDARRQSHSPGCVQCEIKGKPGWEVYGENHGGRLKIIFNDREYVFIHS
;
A
#
# COMPACT_ATOMS: atom_id res chain seq x y z
N MET A 1 6.52 -11.62 1.85
CA MET A 1 5.76 -10.63 1.07
C MET A 1 6.66 -10.15 -0.04
N LYS A 2 6.13 -10.04 -1.26
CA LYS A 2 6.82 -9.50 -2.42
C LYS A 2 6.62 -7.98 -2.44
N ASP A 3 7.68 -7.24 -2.73
CA ASP A 3 7.64 -5.78 -2.78
C ASP A 3 7.84 -5.31 -4.23
N ILE A 4 7.02 -4.34 -4.67
CA ILE A 4 7.14 -3.66 -5.96
C ILE A 4 7.34 -2.18 -5.69
N LEU A 5 8.44 -1.62 -6.20
CA LEU A 5 8.77 -0.20 -6.11
C LEU A 5 8.49 0.47 -7.45
N ILE A 6 7.73 1.56 -7.45
CA ILE A 6 7.37 2.32 -8.64
C ILE A 6 7.73 3.78 -8.42
N ALA A 7 8.55 4.33 -9.32
CA ALA A 7 8.83 5.75 -9.37
C ALA A 7 8.12 6.35 -10.59
N ILE A 8 7.27 7.35 -10.35
CA ILE A 8 6.63 8.15 -11.39
C ILE A 8 7.22 9.55 -11.33
N THR A 9 7.79 9.99 -12.45
CA THR A 9 8.41 11.31 -12.58
C THR A 9 7.78 12.06 -13.75
N GLY A 10 7.75 13.39 -13.67
CA GLY A 10 7.15 14.24 -14.70
C GLY A 10 5.61 14.31 -14.69
N ALA A 11 4.96 13.71 -13.70
CA ALA A 11 3.52 13.82 -13.45
C ALA A 11 3.26 13.87 -11.94
N ASP A 12 2.22 14.61 -11.52
CA ASP A 12 1.74 14.59 -10.13
C ASP A 12 0.84 13.35 -9.95
N LEU A 13 1.27 12.42 -9.10
CA LEU A 13 0.53 11.20 -8.82
C LEU A 13 -0.42 11.45 -7.65
N ASP A 14 -1.72 11.35 -7.88
CA ASP A 14 -2.71 11.34 -6.81
C ASP A 14 -2.98 9.92 -6.27
N PHE A 15 -3.59 9.88 -5.09
CA PHE A 15 -3.90 8.63 -4.37
C PHE A 15 -4.78 7.67 -5.18
N GLU A 16 -5.85 8.15 -5.82
CA GLU A 16 -6.79 7.28 -6.53
C GLU A 16 -6.16 6.67 -7.78
N THR A 17 -5.28 7.42 -8.45
CA THR A 17 -4.47 6.93 -9.56
C THR A 17 -3.48 5.86 -9.08
N ALA A 18 -2.73 6.13 -8.01
CA ALA A 18 -1.80 5.17 -7.42
C ALA A 18 -2.52 3.88 -6.97
N ARG A 19 -3.68 4.01 -6.33
CA ARG A 19 -4.53 2.90 -5.89
C ARG A 19 -5.05 2.08 -7.06
N SER A 20 -5.48 2.73 -8.14
CA SER A 20 -5.95 2.05 -9.35
C SER A 20 -4.81 1.25 -10.00
N MET A 21 -3.62 1.85 -10.10
CA MET A 21 -2.42 1.15 -10.60
C MET A 21 -2.06 -0.05 -9.72
N ALA A 22 -2.02 0.13 -8.39
CA ALA A 22 -1.75 -0.94 -7.44
C ALA A 22 -2.72 -2.12 -7.61
N LYS A 23 -4.02 -1.83 -7.74
CA LYS A 23 -5.06 -2.84 -7.96
C LYS A 23 -4.86 -3.59 -9.28
N ILE A 24 -4.51 -2.90 -10.36
CA ILE A 24 -4.24 -3.54 -11.66
C ILE A 24 -3.03 -4.49 -11.54
N ILE A 25 -1.93 -4.02 -10.95
CA ILE A 25 -0.71 -4.81 -10.76
C ILE A 25 -0.97 -6.02 -9.88
N ALA A 26 -1.66 -5.83 -8.75
CA ALA A 26 -1.96 -6.93 -7.83
C ALA A 26 -2.82 -8.00 -8.51
N ARG A 27 -3.80 -7.60 -9.33
CA ARG A 27 -4.67 -8.53 -10.06
C ARG A 27 -3.97 -9.32 -11.16
N GLN A 28 -2.81 -8.87 -11.65
CA GLN A 28 -1.99 -9.67 -12.56
C GLN A 28 -1.36 -10.88 -11.86
N GLU A 29 -1.12 -10.79 -10.55
CA GLU A 29 -0.56 -11.88 -9.75
C GLU A 29 -1.67 -12.75 -9.13
N ASN A 30 -2.76 -12.13 -8.67
CA ASN A 30 -3.91 -12.79 -8.08
C ASN A 30 -5.21 -12.02 -8.41
N ALA A 31 -6.05 -12.56 -9.30
CA ALA A 31 -7.26 -11.89 -9.76
C ALA A 31 -8.25 -11.52 -8.64
N GLU A 32 -8.29 -12.31 -7.57
CA GLU A 32 -9.19 -12.17 -6.42
C GLU A 32 -8.54 -11.40 -5.25
N THR A 33 -7.43 -10.71 -5.49
CA THR A 33 -6.75 -9.94 -4.45
C THR A 33 -7.56 -8.73 -3.98
N ASP A 34 -7.52 -8.49 -2.68
CA ASP A 34 -8.13 -7.35 -2.02
C ASP A 34 -7.05 -6.42 -1.44
N CYS A 35 -7.34 -5.13 -1.38
CA CYS A 35 -6.48 -4.17 -0.70
C CYS A 35 -6.74 -4.25 0.80
N LEU A 36 -5.77 -4.79 1.55
CA LEU A 36 -5.89 -5.04 2.98
C LEU A 36 -5.49 -3.83 3.83
N ALA A 37 -4.48 -3.09 3.36
CA ALA A 37 -3.97 -1.91 4.05
C ALA A 37 -3.35 -0.94 3.04
N TRP A 38 -3.39 0.36 3.37
CA TRP A 38 -2.77 1.39 2.55
C TRP A 38 -2.32 2.59 3.39
N SER A 39 -1.42 3.39 2.82
CA SER A 39 -0.97 4.67 3.36
C SER A 39 -0.87 5.73 2.27
N ASP A 40 -1.31 6.94 2.60
CA ASP A 40 -1.14 8.18 1.86
C ASP A 40 -0.34 9.14 2.74
N ALA A 41 0.95 9.30 2.44
CA ALA A 41 1.84 10.14 3.23
C ALA A 41 1.54 11.63 3.04
N ARG A 42 1.03 12.04 1.86
CA ARG A 42 0.69 13.45 1.59
C ARG A 42 -0.46 13.92 2.47
N ARG A 43 -1.42 13.03 2.75
CA ARG A 43 -2.56 13.29 3.63
C ARG A 43 -2.39 12.79 5.07
N GLN A 44 -1.25 12.16 5.38
CA GLN A 44 -0.99 11.52 6.67
C GLN A 44 -2.13 10.57 7.08
N SER A 45 -2.63 9.81 6.12
CA SER A 45 -3.79 8.93 6.30
C SER A 45 -3.44 7.51 5.91
N HIS A 46 -4.05 6.54 6.57
CA HIS A 46 -3.85 5.13 6.31
C HIS A 46 -5.09 4.33 6.66
N SER A 47 -5.16 3.10 6.15
CA SER A 47 -6.18 2.13 6.51
C SER A 47 -5.54 0.83 6.96
N PRO A 48 -6.00 0.21 8.07
CA PRO A 48 -7.08 0.70 8.94
C PRO A 48 -6.66 1.93 9.78
N GLY A 49 -7.49 2.99 9.78
CA GLY A 49 -7.16 4.26 10.43
C GLY A 49 -7.14 4.20 11.97
N CYS A 50 -7.72 3.17 12.56
CA CYS A 50 -7.70 2.95 14.02
C CYS A 50 -6.33 2.45 14.54
N VAL A 51 -5.42 2.04 13.65
CA VAL A 51 -4.11 1.52 14.04
C VAL A 51 -3.08 2.63 13.92
N GLN A 52 -2.91 3.39 15.00
CA GLN A 52 -1.98 4.53 15.05
C GLN A 52 -0.61 4.21 15.68
N CYS A 53 -0.52 3.09 16.39
CA CYS A 53 0.71 2.70 17.08
C CYS A 53 1.72 2.06 16.12
N GLU A 54 3.00 2.28 16.39
CA GLU A 54 4.06 1.49 15.80
C GLU A 54 4.22 0.16 16.54
N ILE A 55 4.47 -0.92 15.79
CA ILE A 55 4.74 -2.24 16.34
C ILE A 55 6.15 -2.62 15.89
N LYS A 56 7.09 -2.67 16.85
CA LYS A 56 8.51 -3.02 16.59
C LYS A 56 9.16 -2.13 15.52
N GLY A 57 8.86 -0.82 15.52
CA GLY A 57 9.41 0.16 14.58
C GLY A 57 8.80 0.12 13.18
N LYS A 58 7.69 -0.61 12.97
CA LYS A 58 6.87 -0.55 11.76
C LYS A 58 5.54 0.14 12.04
N PRO A 59 4.97 0.89 11.08
CA PRO A 59 3.61 1.40 11.19
C PRO A 59 2.61 0.27 11.41
N GLY A 60 1.70 0.43 12.36
CA GLY A 60 0.79 -0.66 12.71
C GLY A 60 -0.19 -1.05 11.59
N TRP A 61 -0.57 -0.15 10.69
CA TRP A 61 -1.36 -0.48 9.50
C TRP A 61 -0.60 -1.41 8.54
N GLU A 62 0.73 -1.29 8.47
CA GLU A 62 1.57 -2.15 7.64
C GLU A 62 1.64 -3.55 8.24
N VAL A 63 1.83 -3.64 9.56
CA VAL A 63 1.78 -4.91 10.31
C VAL A 63 0.40 -5.56 10.21
N TYR A 64 -0.67 -4.75 10.23
CA TYR A 64 -2.03 -5.24 10.01
C TYR A 64 -2.15 -5.92 8.64
N GLY A 65 -1.76 -5.25 7.55
CA GLY A 65 -1.80 -5.82 6.21
C GLY A 65 -0.97 -7.10 6.07
N GLU A 66 0.23 -7.11 6.65
CA GLU A 66 1.11 -8.30 6.69
C GLU A 66 0.43 -9.50 7.37
N ASN A 67 -0.27 -9.27 8.49
CA ASN A 67 -0.92 -10.33 9.27
C ASN A 67 -2.28 -10.79 8.71
N HIS A 68 -2.98 -9.95 7.94
CA HIS A 68 -4.32 -10.25 7.40
C HIS A 68 -4.28 -10.86 6.00
N GLY A 69 -3.17 -11.53 5.65
CA GLY A 69 -3.04 -12.24 4.39
C GLY A 69 -2.27 -11.47 3.32
N GLY A 70 -1.65 -10.33 3.63
CA GLY A 70 -0.85 -9.58 2.65
C GLY A 70 0.26 -10.42 2.05
N ARG A 71 0.34 -10.44 0.72
CA ARG A 71 1.37 -11.14 -0.06
C ARG A 71 2.14 -10.21 -0.98
N LEU A 72 1.55 -9.07 -1.36
CA LEU A 72 2.13 -8.08 -2.24
C LEU A 72 2.08 -6.68 -1.62
N LYS A 73 3.22 -5.99 -1.58
CA LYS A 73 3.33 -4.58 -1.17
C LYS A 73 3.77 -3.75 -2.37
N ILE A 74 2.99 -2.75 -2.73
CA ILE A 74 3.27 -1.85 -3.86
C ILE A 74 3.53 -0.46 -3.28
N ILE A 75 4.69 0.10 -3.59
CA ILE A 75 5.20 1.34 -3.02
C ILE A 75 5.44 2.32 -4.18
N PHE A 76 4.79 3.48 -4.13
CA PHE A 76 4.97 4.56 -5.09
C PHE A 76 5.80 5.67 -4.47
N ASN A 77 6.72 6.26 -5.26
CA ASN A 77 7.46 7.48 -4.97
C ASN A 77 8.01 7.53 -3.54
N ASP A 78 8.88 6.58 -3.19
CA ASP A 78 9.49 6.47 -1.86
C ASP A 78 8.48 6.53 -0.68
N ARG A 79 7.45 5.67 -0.78
CA ARG A 79 6.39 5.52 0.23
C ARG A 79 5.44 6.71 0.35
N GLU A 80 5.39 7.59 -0.65
CA GLU A 80 4.32 8.59 -0.80
C GLU A 80 2.95 7.91 -0.79
N TYR A 81 2.82 6.78 -1.49
CA TYR A 81 1.69 5.87 -1.38
C TYR A 81 2.17 4.42 -1.22
N VAL A 82 1.50 3.68 -0.34
CA VAL A 82 1.78 2.26 -0.12
C VAL A 82 0.46 1.49 -0.10
N PHE A 83 0.43 0.34 -0.78
CA PHE A 83 -0.73 -0.55 -0.82
C PHE A 83 -0.30 -1.98 -0.54
N ILE A 84 -1.02 -2.68 0.33
CA ILE A 84 -0.80 -4.09 0.67
C ILE A 84 -2.00 -4.89 0.20
N HIS A 85 -1.72 -5.92 -0.60
CA HIS A 85 -2.67 -6.77 -1.28
C HIS A 85 -2.46 -8.25 -0.91
N SER A 86 -3.54 -9.02 -0.86
CA SER A 86 -3.53 -10.48 -0.58
C SER A 86 -3.06 -11.34 -1.74
#